data_AF-A0AA42ZGU0-F1
#
_entry.id   AF-A0AA42ZGU0-F1
#
_cell.length_a   1.000
_cell.length_b   1.000
_cell.length_c   1.000
_cell.angle_alpha   90.00
_cell.angle_beta   90.00
_cell.angle_gamma   90.00
#
_symmetry.space_group_name_H-M   'P 1'
#
loop_
_entity.id
_entity.type
_entity.pdbx_description
1 polymer ?
#
loop_
_entity_poly.entity_id
_entity_poly.type
_entity_poly.pdbx_seq_one_letter_code
_entity_poly.pdbx_strand_id
1 'polypeptide(L)'
;MKTVLTISAVLLVATSSVVAQRAFTGDSIIDEYRPDGELRMWTFIVKDSTIGRLFSTVKGRTTIDGIEARIIEQRLGLDFSRQGSGVSINVEGRQYVGENGGYLGCDLTIKTGEQIAQLEIKRDGDTLRGSVEQGGRSSDLQQQFDVNGFAADIYLLDMHELYLSMHDFKVGDTIRDTLFVPQMMSKQYVEATIQLFVQKQVYSGVFDSAFVVRYTHPQLQAFYFTPDKRLVKVEIPGQQLKAYLDVVRKFETGASGPSTTGPTTGNVLKRLPVFLAYFVLGLIALVFYVGRGWRWAVAWVALGAGGVVYLVVTVTQMPLQVYLVEHLFIPRIAAGGSPYFLGLFPAMTAGIIQELLKAGLILAFAFLLKVRSNRLAVIGAVCGAGFGIVEGCYLATLAVNVDLFSWHLLERGFMILFHTTSGALLGYGLVGGMNSRRFRLMLVGMILCDALLRYLPVFVQQRVVDVRMMYFVIPLLVVSLTGYTLWRLKREG
;
A
#
# COMPACT_ATOMS: atom_id res chain seq x y z
N MET A 1 -6.02 22.95 -25.54
CA MET A 1 -4.77 22.81 -24.75
C MET A 1 -4.76 23.75 -23.56
N LYS A 2 -4.89 25.07 -23.73
CA LYS A 2 -5.01 26.02 -22.61
C LYS A 2 -6.11 25.63 -21.60
N THR A 3 -7.33 25.37 -22.07
CA THR A 3 -8.47 25.01 -21.20
C THR A 3 -8.24 23.74 -20.39
N VAL A 4 -7.62 22.71 -20.97
CA VAL A 4 -7.32 21.45 -20.28
C VAL A 4 -6.22 21.66 -19.24
N LEU A 5 -5.16 22.38 -19.58
CA LEU A 5 -4.10 22.76 -18.63
C LEU A 5 -4.63 23.61 -17.47
N THR A 6 -5.55 24.54 -17.75
CA THR A 6 -6.19 25.37 -16.73
C THR A 6 -7.09 24.54 -15.81
N ILE A 7 -7.88 23.61 -16.35
CA ILE A 7 -8.73 22.72 -15.54
C ILE A 7 -7.87 21.78 -14.68
N SER A 8 -6.80 21.19 -15.23
CA SER A 8 -5.86 20.35 -14.47
C SER A 8 -5.11 21.15 -13.40
N ALA A 9 -4.71 22.38 -13.69
CA ALA A 9 -4.07 23.27 -12.71
C ALA A 9 -5.03 23.70 -11.60
N VAL A 10 -6.29 24.02 -11.94
CA VAL A 10 -7.33 24.37 -10.96
C VAL A 10 -7.68 23.16 -10.08
N LEU A 11 -7.75 21.94 -10.62
CA LEU A 11 -7.92 20.72 -9.83
C LEU A 11 -6.71 20.43 -8.93
N LEU A 12 -5.47 20.66 -9.40
CA LEU A 12 -4.27 20.55 -8.57
C LEU A 12 -4.25 21.56 -7.40
N VAL A 13 -4.68 22.80 -7.65
CA VAL A 13 -4.68 23.87 -6.63
C VAL A 13 -5.85 23.69 -5.65
N ALA A 14 -7.03 23.28 -6.13
CA ALA A 14 -8.20 23.01 -5.29
C ALA A 14 -8.01 21.78 -4.38
N THR A 15 -7.15 20.83 -4.75
CA THR A 15 -6.83 19.66 -3.90
C THR A 15 -5.74 19.97 -2.86
N SER A 16 -4.82 20.90 -3.15
CA SER A 16 -3.82 21.36 -2.17
C SER A 16 -4.39 22.19 -0.99
N SER A 17 -5.64 22.66 -1.11
CA SER A 17 -6.32 23.46 -0.07
C SER A 17 -7.16 22.60 0.90
N VAL A 18 -7.23 21.28 0.69
CA VAL A 18 -7.80 20.35 1.66
C VAL A 18 -6.65 19.75 2.48
N VAL A 19 -5.99 20.59 3.27
CA VAL A 19 -5.30 20.12 4.48
C VAL A 19 -6.40 19.82 5.50
N ALA A 20 -7.19 18.78 5.22
CA ALA A 20 -8.02 18.17 6.23
C ALA A 20 -7.06 17.73 7.34
N GLN A 21 -7.28 18.28 8.53
CA GLN A 21 -6.63 17.85 9.76
C GLN A 21 -6.67 16.32 9.79
N ARG A 22 -5.49 15.70 9.72
CA ARG A 22 -5.30 14.25 9.62
C ARG A 22 -5.71 13.60 10.93
N ALA A 23 -7.01 13.40 11.09
CA ALA A 23 -7.64 12.68 12.18
C ALA A 23 -7.68 11.17 11.87
N PHE A 24 -7.55 10.39 12.93
CA PHE A 24 -7.70 8.96 13.01
C PHE A 24 -8.93 8.70 13.88
N THR A 25 -9.78 7.79 13.43
CA THR A 25 -10.97 7.36 14.16
C THR A 25 -10.73 5.96 14.71
N GLY A 26 -10.78 5.83 16.03
CA GLY A 26 -10.70 4.57 16.74
C GLY A 26 -11.84 3.64 16.34
N ASP A 27 -11.61 2.33 16.44
CA ASP A 27 -12.71 1.37 16.38
C ASP A 27 -13.42 1.30 17.72
N SER A 28 -14.62 0.73 17.67
CA SER A 28 -15.37 0.38 18.88
C SER A 28 -15.35 -1.11 19.17
N ILE A 29 -14.92 -1.93 18.19
CA ILE A 29 -14.97 -3.39 18.25
C ILE A 29 -13.66 -3.98 17.72
N ILE A 30 -13.07 -4.90 18.48
CA ILE A 30 -11.80 -5.56 18.15
C ILE A 30 -11.83 -6.34 16.83
N ASP A 31 -12.98 -6.91 16.46
CA ASP A 31 -13.13 -7.68 15.22
C ASP A 31 -12.95 -6.83 13.94
N GLU A 32 -13.15 -5.51 14.02
CA GLU A 32 -13.00 -4.60 12.88
C GLU A 32 -11.54 -4.50 12.42
N TYR A 33 -10.59 -4.59 13.35
CA TYR A 33 -9.16 -4.49 13.06
C TYR A 33 -8.36 -5.77 13.34
N ARG A 34 -8.87 -6.67 14.19
CA ARG A 34 -8.22 -7.92 14.61
C ARG A 34 -9.20 -9.11 14.64
N PRO A 35 -9.64 -9.60 13.47
CA PRO A 35 -10.58 -10.71 13.41
C PRO A 35 -10.00 -12.02 13.94
N ASP A 36 -10.90 -12.95 14.27
CA ASP A 36 -10.57 -14.32 14.67
C ASP A 36 -9.62 -14.99 13.66
N GLY A 37 -8.60 -15.68 14.17
CA GLY A 37 -7.58 -16.34 13.35
C GLY A 37 -6.45 -15.43 12.85
N GLU A 38 -6.49 -14.12 13.09
CA GLU A 38 -5.40 -13.23 12.67
C GLU A 38 -4.12 -13.45 13.48
N LEU A 39 -3.03 -13.77 12.78
CA LEU A 39 -1.68 -13.84 13.30
C LEU A 39 -0.90 -12.57 12.97
N ARG A 40 -0.29 -12.00 14.01
CA ARG A 40 0.72 -10.94 13.89
C ARG A 40 2.05 -11.43 14.43
N MET A 41 3.13 -11.04 13.75
CA MET A 41 4.49 -11.36 14.17
C MET A 41 5.34 -10.09 14.17
N TRP A 42 5.92 -9.77 15.32
CA TRP A 42 6.91 -8.71 15.45
C TRP A 42 8.30 -9.29 15.63
N THR A 43 9.30 -8.71 14.95
CA THR A 43 10.71 -9.03 15.13
C THR A 43 11.42 -7.90 15.86
N PHE A 44 12.17 -8.25 16.91
CA PHE A 44 12.92 -7.33 17.75
C PHE A 44 14.40 -7.31 17.37
N ILE A 45 14.97 -6.11 17.27
CA ILE A 45 16.35 -5.86 16.84
C ILE A 45 17.00 -4.88 17.83
N VAL A 46 18.22 -5.21 18.28
CA VAL A 46 19.07 -4.33 19.10
C VAL A 46 20.44 -4.25 18.45
N LYS A 47 20.96 -3.04 18.23
CA LYS A 47 22.27 -2.80 17.57
C LYS A 47 22.46 -3.66 16.30
N ASP A 48 21.43 -3.66 15.45
CA ASP A 48 21.38 -4.41 14.18
C ASP A 48 21.39 -5.94 14.29
N SER A 49 21.28 -6.49 15.50
CA SER A 49 21.11 -7.92 15.74
C SER A 49 19.67 -8.24 16.11
N THR A 50 19.05 -9.19 15.39
CA THR A 50 17.76 -9.76 15.81
C THR A 50 17.93 -10.47 17.14
N ILE A 51 17.13 -10.06 18.13
CA ILE A 51 17.14 -10.63 19.48
C ILE A 51 15.94 -11.56 19.72
N GLY A 52 14.89 -11.49 18.90
CA GLY A 52 13.71 -12.29 19.17
C GLY A 52 12.46 -11.90 18.41
N ARG A 53 11.35 -12.56 18.75
CA ARG A 53 10.06 -12.38 18.09
C ARG A 53 8.89 -12.47 19.07
N LEU A 54 7.82 -11.74 18.77
CA LEU A 54 6.49 -11.89 19.36
C LEU A 54 5.55 -12.47 18.31
N PHE A 55 4.91 -13.60 18.59
CA PHE A 55 3.76 -14.10 17.86
C PHE A 55 2.50 -13.80 18.66
N SER A 56 1.50 -13.20 18.03
CA SER A 56 0.20 -12.94 18.65
C SER A 56 -0.91 -13.42 17.73
N THR A 57 -1.78 -14.30 18.21
CA THR A 57 -2.88 -14.90 17.43
C THR A 57 -4.22 -14.72 18.13
N VAL A 58 -5.25 -14.28 17.41
CA VAL A 58 -6.63 -14.31 17.93
C VAL A 58 -7.17 -15.73 17.77
N LYS A 59 -7.41 -16.43 18.89
CA LYS A 59 -7.78 -17.86 18.90
C LYS A 59 -9.28 -18.13 18.97
N GLY A 60 -10.06 -17.13 19.38
CA GLY A 60 -11.50 -17.25 19.54
C GLY A 60 -11.99 -16.47 20.74
N ARG A 61 -13.07 -16.96 21.35
CA ARG A 61 -13.90 -16.21 22.29
C ARG A 61 -14.13 -17.01 23.57
N THR A 62 -14.26 -16.31 24.68
CA THR A 62 -14.65 -16.85 25.99
C THR A 62 -15.52 -15.82 26.71
N THR A 63 -15.96 -16.13 27.92
CA THR A 63 -16.68 -15.20 28.78
C THR A 63 -15.94 -15.07 30.12
N ILE A 64 -15.72 -13.84 30.56
CA ILE A 64 -15.12 -13.52 31.87
C ILE A 64 -16.05 -12.52 32.54
N ASP A 65 -16.54 -12.87 33.73
CA ASP A 65 -17.45 -12.01 34.50
C ASP A 65 -18.66 -11.51 33.68
N GLY A 66 -19.25 -12.41 32.88
CA GLY A 66 -20.38 -12.08 31.99
C GLY A 66 -20.03 -11.24 30.76
N ILE A 67 -18.76 -10.82 30.58
CA ILE A 67 -18.29 -10.05 29.42
C ILE A 67 -17.68 -11.00 28.39
N GLU A 68 -18.10 -10.86 27.13
CA GLU A 68 -17.49 -11.58 26.01
C GLU A 68 -16.04 -11.10 25.80
N ALA A 69 -15.11 -12.05 25.82
CA ALA A 69 -13.68 -11.80 25.72
C ALA A 69 -13.09 -12.50 24.49
N ARG A 70 -12.27 -11.80 23.72
CA ARG A 70 -11.36 -12.39 22.75
C ARG A 70 -10.15 -12.97 23.46
N ILE A 71 -9.72 -14.14 23.00
CA ILE A 71 -8.52 -14.83 23.48
C ILE A 71 -7.38 -14.50 22.52
N ILE A 72 -6.39 -13.76 23.01
CA ILE A 72 -5.17 -13.45 22.28
C ILE A 72 -4.06 -14.33 22.83
N GLU A 73 -3.65 -15.34 22.06
CA GLU A 73 -2.52 -16.20 22.40
C GLU A 73 -1.21 -15.53 21.99
N GLN A 74 -0.29 -15.41 22.93
CA GLN A 74 1.00 -14.75 22.76
C GLN A 74 2.15 -15.71 23.01
N ARG A 75 3.19 -15.61 22.18
CA ARG A 75 4.47 -16.30 22.35
C ARG A 75 5.60 -15.32 22.02
N LEU A 76 6.24 -14.78 23.06
CA LEU A 76 7.40 -13.91 22.99
C LEU A 76 8.64 -14.72 23.35
N GLY A 77 9.71 -14.59 22.56
CA GLY A 77 11.04 -15.05 22.93
C GLY A 77 12.07 -14.01 22.55
N LEU A 78 12.81 -13.50 23.53
CA LEU A 78 13.89 -12.54 23.40
C LEU A 78 15.17 -13.10 24.02
N ASP A 79 16.28 -13.04 23.29
CA ASP A 79 17.61 -13.47 23.72
C ASP A 79 18.61 -12.32 23.56
N PHE A 80 19.10 -11.84 24.71
CA PHE A 80 20.07 -10.74 24.79
C PHE A 80 21.52 -11.24 24.95
N SER A 81 21.79 -12.53 24.74
CA SER A 81 23.13 -13.12 24.77
C SER A 81 24.12 -12.40 23.85
N ARG A 82 23.67 -12.05 22.63
CA ARG A 82 24.45 -11.28 21.65
C ARG A 82 24.77 -9.84 22.07
N GLN A 83 24.08 -9.34 23.11
CA GLN A 83 24.31 -8.02 23.70
C GLN A 83 25.16 -8.10 24.99
N GLY A 84 25.66 -9.29 25.34
CA GLY A 84 26.54 -9.52 26.48
C GLY A 84 25.84 -9.69 27.83
N SER A 85 24.50 -9.64 27.89
CA SER A 85 23.77 -9.73 29.17
C SER A 85 23.44 -11.17 29.60
N GLY A 86 23.50 -12.16 28.70
CA GLY A 86 23.11 -13.56 29.00
C GLY A 86 21.64 -13.76 29.40
N VAL A 87 20.85 -12.69 29.50
CA VAL A 87 19.44 -12.72 29.89
C VAL A 87 18.60 -13.11 28.67
N SER A 88 17.65 -14.02 28.89
CA SER A 88 16.57 -14.31 27.95
C SER A 88 15.22 -14.08 28.61
N ILE A 89 14.25 -13.62 27.84
CA ILE A 89 12.87 -13.40 28.27
C ILE A 89 11.98 -14.21 27.36
N ASN A 90 11.19 -15.12 27.92
CA ASN A 90 10.17 -15.87 27.19
C ASN A 90 8.82 -15.64 27.88
N VAL A 91 7.81 -15.27 27.12
CA VAL A 91 6.43 -15.13 27.62
C VAL A 91 5.53 -15.98 26.74
N GLU A 92 4.77 -16.87 27.34
CA GLU A 92 3.82 -17.73 26.64
C GLU A 92 2.50 -17.77 27.39
N GLY A 93 1.39 -17.60 26.69
CA GLY A 93 0.08 -17.66 27.33
C GLY A 93 -1.00 -16.90 26.58
N ARG A 94 -2.05 -16.50 27.30
CA ARG A 94 -3.25 -15.88 26.77
C ARG A 94 -3.54 -14.57 27.48
N GLN A 95 -3.91 -13.57 26.70
CA GLN A 95 -4.55 -12.34 27.19
C GLN A 95 -6.04 -12.41 26.85
N TYR A 96 -6.87 -11.87 27.73
CA TYR A 96 -8.31 -11.78 27.56
C TYR A 96 -8.70 -10.32 27.42
N VAL A 97 -9.39 -9.98 26.34
CA VAL A 97 -9.72 -8.60 25.97
C VAL A 97 -11.19 -8.53 25.58
N GLY A 98 -11.94 -7.57 26.11
CA GLY A 98 -13.33 -7.31 25.75
C GLY A 98 -13.48 -6.78 24.33
N GLU A 99 -14.71 -6.73 23.82
CA GLU A 99 -14.95 -6.26 22.44
C GLU A 99 -14.46 -4.82 22.20
N ASN A 100 -14.58 -3.96 23.20
CA ASN A 100 -14.10 -2.58 23.18
C ASN A 100 -12.58 -2.43 23.39
N GLY A 101 -11.84 -3.53 23.48
CA GLY A 101 -10.42 -3.52 23.76
C GLY A 101 -10.04 -3.44 25.24
N GLY A 102 -11.02 -3.34 26.14
CA GLY A 102 -10.78 -3.33 27.58
C GLY A 102 -10.12 -4.63 28.06
N TYR A 103 -9.19 -4.51 28.99
CA TYR A 103 -8.48 -5.66 29.53
C TYR A 103 -9.34 -6.45 30.52
N LEU A 104 -9.38 -7.78 30.38
CA LEU A 104 -10.18 -8.67 31.22
C LEU A 104 -9.33 -9.69 32.00
N GLY A 105 -8.02 -9.76 31.74
CA GLY A 105 -7.09 -10.63 32.46
C GLY A 105 -6.09 -11.35 31.56
N CYS A 106 -5.35 -12.27 32.13
CA CYS A 106 -4.40 -13.13 31.43
C CYS A 106 -4.12 -14.45 32.16
N ASP A 107 -3.50 -15.35 31.42
CA ASP A 107 -2.88 -16.59 31.89
C ASP A 107 -1.53 -16.69 31.18
N LEU A 108 -0.45 -16.30 31.86
CA LEU A 108 0.89 -16.15 31.28
C LEU A 108 1.92 -16.95 32.08
N THR A 109 2.78 -17.65 31.37
CA THR A 109 4.07 -18.12 31.88
C THR A 109 5.17 -17.19 31.40
N ILE A 110 5.88 -16.58 32.34
CA ILE A 110 6.99 -15.65 32.11
C ILE A 110 8.26 -16.30 32.61
N LYS A 111 9.24 -16.48 31.72
CA LYS A 111 10.56 -17.01 32.04
C LYS A 111 11.63 -15.95 31.76
N THR A 112 12.32 -15.51 32.80
CA THR A 112 13.44 -14.56 32.72
C THR A 112 14.71 -15.23 33.23
N GLY A 113 15.60 -15.60 32.32
CA GLY A 113 16.75 -16.46 32.65
C GLY A 113 16.28 -17.81 33.21
N GLU A 114 16.65 -18.11 34.46
CA GLU A 114 16.25 -19.33 35.17
C GLU A 114 14.95 -19.17 35.98
N GLN A 115 14.49 -17.94 36.18
CA GLN A 115 13.27 -17.67 36.96
C GLN A 115 12.03 -17.91 36.10
N ILE A 116 11.07 -18.65 36.64
CA ILE A 116 9.76 -18.88 36.03
C ILE A 116 8.71 -18.28 36.97
N ALA A 117 7.81 -17.49 36.39
CA ALA A 117 6.62 -16.97 37.04
C ALA A 117 5.38 -17.39 36.23
N GLN A 118 4.33 -17.82 36.91
CA GLN A 118 3.00 -18.01 36.32
C GLN A 118 2.07 -16.92 36.86
N LEU A 119 1.40 -16.22 35.96
CA LEU A 119 0.46 -15.15 36.27
C LEU A 119 -0.90 -15.54 35.72
N GLU A 120 -1.85 -15.79 36.62
CA GLU A 120 -3.25 -15.97 36.26
C GLU A 120 -4.05 -14.86 36.91
N ILE A 121 -4.61 -13.95 36.13
CA ILE A 121 -5.48 -12.88 36.60
C ILE A 121 -6.72 -12.79 35.73
N LYS A 122 -7.88 -12.62 36.35
CA LYS A 122 -9.16 -12.45 35.68
C LYS A 122 -9.94 -11.33 36.34
N ARG A 123 -10.79 -10.70 35.56
CA ARG A 123 -11.71 -9.70 36.05
C ARG A 123 -12.80 -10.30 36.93
N ASP A 124 -13.12 -9.58 38.00
CA ASP A 124 -14.24 -9.80 38.91
C ASP A 124 -14.76 -8.41 39.35
N GLY A 125 -15.82 -7.94 38.68
CA GLY A 125 -16.41 -6.62 38.87
C GLY A 125 -15.47 -5.47 38.44
N ASP A 126 -15.09 -4.63 39.40
CA ASP A 126 -14.14 -3.52 39.28
C ASP A 126 -12.74 -3.88 39.78
N THR A 127 -12.45 -5.19 39.89
CA THR A 127 -11.15 -5.69 40.33
C THR A 127 -10.59 -6.74 39.37
N LEU A 128 -9.27 -6.79 39.27
CA LEU A 128 -8.54 -7.93 38.74
C LEU A 128 -8.12 -8.80 39.93
N ARG A 129 -8.49 -10.08 39.89
CA ARG A 129 -8.19 -11.07 40.92
C ARG A 129 -7.48 -12.27 40.31
N GLY A 130 -6.60 -12.90 41.09
CA GLY A 130 -5.94 -14.12 40.68
C GLY A 130 -4.70 -14.40 41.51
N SER A 131 -3.69 -15.03 40.91
CA SER A 131 -2.47 -15.44 41.61
C SER A 131 -1.23 -15.26 40.76
N VAL A 132 -0.11 -14.99 41.43
CA VAL A 132 1.23 -15.11 40.85
C VAL A 132 1.99 -16.20 41.56
N GLU A 133 2.48 -17.18 40.81
CA GLU A 133 3.39 -18.21 41.32
C GLU A 133 4.80 -17.93 40.85
N GLN A 134 5.75 -17.73 41.76
CA GLN A 134 7.16 -17.53 41.45
C GLN A 134 8.05 -18.30 42.43
N GLY A 135 8.96 -19.12 41.91
CA GLY A 135 9.88 -19.91 42.73
C GLY A 135 9.18 -20.89 43.70
N GLY A 136 8.03 -21.45 43.29
CA GLY A 136 7.23 -22.38 44.08
C GLY A 136 6.41 -21.73 45.20
N ARG A 137 6.32 -20.38 45.23
CA ARG A 137 5.43 -19.65 46.13
C ARG A 137 4.31 -19.01 45.31
N SER A 138 3.07 -19.30 45.69
CA SER A 138 1.90 -18.64 45.15
C SER A 138 1.47 -17.49 46.06
N SER A 139 1.11 -16.36 45.46
CA SER A 139 0.56 -15.19 46.16
C SER A 139 -0.73 -14.74 45.47
N ASP A 140 -1.79 -14.57 46.25
CA ASP A 140 -3.04 -14.02 45.76
C ASP A 140 -2.88 -12.53 45.44
N LEU A 141 -3.51 -12.10 44.35
CA LEU A 141 -3.45 -10.75 43.83
C LEU A 141 -4.86 -10.19 43.70
N GLN A 142 -5.04 -8.96 44.17
CA GLN A 142 -6.24 -8.18 43.96
C GLN A 142 -5.86 -6.73 43.68
N GLN A 143 -6.28 -6.21 42.53
CA GLN A 143 -6.00 -4.84 42.10
C GLN A 143 -7.28 -4.19 41.60
N GLN A 144 -7.57 -2.96 42.04
CA GLN A 144 -8.70 -2.20 41.48
C GLN A 144 -8.43 -1.83 40.03
N PHE A 145 -9.41 -2.07 39.15
CA PHE A 145 -9.26 -1.94 37.70
C PHE A 145 -10.51 -1.34 37.05
N ASP A 146 -10.27 -0.37 36.16
CA ASP A 146 -11.34 0.40 35.53
C ASP A 146 -12.03 -0.43 34.45
N VAL A 147 -13.35 -0.22 34.27
CA VAL A 147 -14.15 -1.08 33.39
C VAL A 147 -13.65 -1.10 31.95
N ASN A 148 -13.13 0.02 31.48
CA ASN A 148 -12.59 0.19 30.14
C ASN A 148 -11.06 0.39 30.17
N GLY A 149 -10.40 -0.04 31.25
CA GLY A 149 -8.96 0.07 31.36
C GLY A 149 -8.27 -0.79 30.30
N PHE A 150 -7.18 -0.27 29.74
CA PHE A 150 -6.32 -1.03 28.84
C PHE A 150 -5.11 -1.57 29.59
N ALA A 151 -4.55 -2.67 29.09
CA ALA A 151 -3.27 -3.17 29.53
C ALA A 151 -2.24 -2.98 28.43
N ALA A 152 -0.98 -2.79 28.81
CA ALA A 152 0.14 -2.84 27.87
C ALA A 152 1.44 -3.21 28.58
N ASP A 153 2.32 -3.85 27.83
CA ASP A 153 3.67 -4.20 28.27
C ASP A 153 4.65 -3.87 27.14
N ILE A 154 5.85 -3.44 27.51
CA ILE A 154 6.89 -2.97 26.58
C ILE A 154 7.22 -3.98 25.47
N TYR A 155 7.13 -5.28 25.76
CA TYR A 155 7.43 -6.32 24.76
C TYR A 155 6.17 -6.99 24.18
N LEU A 156 4.98 -6.69 24.69
CA LEU A 156 3.70 -7.19 24.18
C LEU A 156 3.04 -6.10 23.31
N LEU A 157 3.66 -5.85 22.16
CA LEU A 157 3.35 -4.72 21.29
C LEU A 157 1.92 -4.73 20.73
N ASP A 158 1.30 -5.91 20.65
CA ASP A 158 -0.09 -6.08 20.24
C ASP A 158 -1.10 -5.45 21.22
N MET A 159 -0.73 -5.27 22.49
CA MET A 159 -1.55 -4.58 23.48
C MET A 159 -1.51 -3.05 23.29
N HIS A 160 -0.34 -2.49 22.96
CA HIS A 160 -0.19 -1.07 22.61
C HIS A 160 -0.91 -0.72 21.30
N GLU A 161 -0.76 -1.60 20.32
CA GLU A 161 -1.50 -1.64 19.06
C GLU A 161 -3.03 -1.60 19.28
N LEU A 162 -3.55 -2.47 20.14
CA LEU A 162 -4.96 -2.48 20.53
C LEU A 162 -5.39 -1.14 21.14
N TYR A 163 -4.63 -0.65 22.12
CA TYR A 163 -4.89 0.63 22.78
C TYR A 163 -5.01 1.78 21.77
N LEU A 164 -4.03 1.92 20.86
CA LEU A 164 -4.06 2.96 19.83
C LEU A 164 -5.20 2.78 18.82
N SER A 165 -5.58 1.53 18.51
CA SER A 165 -6.66 1.23 17.57
C SER A 165 -8.03 1.66 18.06
N MET A 166 -8.22 1.75 19.38
CA MET A 166 -9.48 2.15 20.02
C MET A 166 -9.56 3.65 20.35
N HIS A 167 -8.52 4.43 20.07
CA HIS A 167 -8.47 5.84 20.41
C HIS A 167 -8.67 6.73 19.18
N ASP A 168 -9.56 7.72 19.30
CA ASP A 168 -9.61 8.83 18.37
C ASP A 168 -8.43 9.78 18.63
N PHE A 169 -7.70 10.15 17.59
CA PHE A 169 -6.63 11.14 17.69
C PHE A 169 -6.34 11.82 16.36
N LYS A 170 -5.72 12.99 16.39
CA LYS A 170 -5.20 13.67 15.20
C LYS A 170 -3.78 14.17 15.44
N VAL A 171 -3.08 14.50 14.36
CA VAL A 171 -1.77 15.15 14.45
C VAL A 171 -1.86 16.42 15.31
N GLY A 172 -0.99 16.52 16.31
CA GLY A 172 -0.95 17.57 17.31
C GLY A 172 -1.56 17.19 18.65
N ASP A 173 -2.35 16.11 18.72
CA ASP A 173 -2.98 15.68 19.97
C ASP A 173 -1.95 15.15 20.96
N THR A 174 -2.26 15.27 22.24
CA THR A 174 -1.53 14.64 23.34
C THR A 174 -2.49 13.71 24.08
N ILE A 175 -2.14 12.43 24.10
CA ILE A 175 -2.84 11.38 24.83
C ILE A 175 -2.22 11.30 26.22
N ARG A 176 -3.04 11.40 27.26
CA ARG A 176 -2.66 11.20 28.66
C ARG A 176 -3.60 10.17 29.25
N ASP A 177 -3.04 9.03 29.64
CA ASP A 177 -3.84 7.92 30.16
C ASP A 177 -3.02 7.08 31.15
N THR A 178 -3.62 6.01 31.64
CA THR A 178 -3.01 5.04 32.55
C THR A 178 -3.25 3.64 32.01
N LEU A 179 -2.15 2.91 31.74
CA LEU A 179 -2.20 1.53 31.27
C LEU A 179 -1.83 0.59 32.41
N PHE A 180 -2.54 -0.52 32.54
CA PHE A 180 -2.14 -1.58 33.47
C PHE A 180 -1.04 -2.44 32.88
N VAL A 181 -0.01 -2.73 33.68
CA VAL A 181 1.13 -3.56 33.29
C VAL A 181 1.02 -4.89 34.03
N PRO A 182 0.51 -5.97 33.40
CA PRO A 182 0.21 -7.22 34.09
C PRO A 182 1.43 -7.80 34.81
N GLN A 183 2.61 -7.79 34.18
CA GLN A 183 3.82 -8.35 34.77
C GLN A 183 4.26 -7.64 36.06
N MET A 184 3.95 -6.35 36.18
CA MET A 184 4.30 -5.54 37.35
C MET A 184 3.13 -5.37 38.32
N MET A 185 1.94 -5.90 37.98
CA MET A 185 0.69 -5.71 38.72
C MET A 185 0.44 -4.26 39.13
N SER A 186 0.77 -3.31 38.25
CA SER A 186 0.70 -1.89 38.55
C SER A 186 0.15 -1.09 37.38
N LYS A 187 -0.41 0.07 37.71
CA LYS A 187 -0.86 1.06 36.74
C LYS A 187 0.31 1.99 36.39
N GLN A 188 0.51 2.24 35.11
CA GLN A 188 1.57 3.08 34.58
C GLN A 188 0.98 4.27 33.84
N TYR A 189 1.37 5.48 34.24
CA TYR A 189 1.03 6.69 33.52
C TYR A 189 1.71 6.71 32.16
N VAL A 190 0.94 7.02 31.12
CA VAL A 190 1.43 7.20 29.77
C VAL A 190 1.10 8.60 29.27
N GLU A 191 2.09 9.21 28.63
CA GLU A 191 1.90 10.45 27.90
C GLU A 191 2.51 10.28 26.52
N ALA A 192 1.70 10.51 25.49
CA ALA A 192 2.11 10.39 24.10
C ALA A 192 1.62 11.57 23.27
N THR A 193 2.44 12.06 22.34
CA THR A 193 2.06 13.12 21.40
C THR A 193 2.01 12.56 19.99
N ILE A 194 0.92 12.83 19.26
CA ILE A 194 0.79 12.51 17.84
C ILE A 194 1.57 13.56 17.04
N GLN A 195 2.85 13.31 16.77
CA GLN A 195 3.74 14.36 16.26
C GLN A 195 3.43 14.75 14.82
N LEU A 196 3.27 13.74 13.95
CA LEU A 196 3.13 13.94 12.52
C LEU A 196 2.60 12.67 11.84
N PHE A 197 2.14 12.82 10.60
CA PHE A 197 1.78 11.72 9.72
C PHE A 197 2.73 11.73 8.52
N VAL A 198 3.55 10.70 8.37
CA VAL A 198 4.63 10.65 7.37
C VAL A 198 4.74 9.27 6.74
N GLN A 199 5.27 9.25 5.52
CA GLN A 199 5.77 8.02 4.92
C GLN A 199 7.10 7.66 5.58
N LYS A 200 7.18 6.51 6.22
CA LYS A 200 8.39 6.02 6.89
C LYS A 200 8.73 4.63 6.37
N GLN A 201 10.03 4.35 6.29
CA GLN A 201 10.49 2.98 6.12
C GLN A 201 10.09 2.19 7.36
N VAL A 202 9.13 1.29 7.19
CA VAL A 202 8.62 0.42 8.24
C VAL A 202 9.55 -0.76 8.44
N TYR A 203 10.01 -1.45 7.39
CA TYR A 203 10.98 -2.56 7.51
C TYR A 203 11.71 -2.79 6.19
N SER A 204 13.04 -2.97 6.21
CA SER A 204 13.87 -3.43 5.07
C SER A 204 13.41 -2.99 3.65
N GLY A 205 13.38 -1.68 3.37
CA GLY A 205 12.97 -1.13 2.07
C GLY A 205 11.46 -0.95 1.85
N VAL A 206 10.61 -1.47 2.74
CA VAL A 206 9.17 -1.26 2.72
C VAL A 206 8.83 0.08 3.38
N PHE A 207 8.06 0.90 2.67
CA PHE A 207 7.58 2.20 3.14
C PHE A 207 6.07 2.14 3.36
N ASP A 208 5.61 2.66 4.49
CA ASP A 208 4.19 2.83 4.77
C ASP A 208 3.92 4.24 5.33
N SER A 209 2.69 4.70 5.24
CA SER A 209 2.27 5.97 5.83
C SER A 209 1.80 5.72 7.26
N ALA A 210 2.42 6.37 8.23
CA ALA A 210 2.14 6.14 9.65
C ALA A 210 2.06 7.46 10.43
N PHE A 211 1.19 7.46 11.43
CA PHE A 211 1.24 8.41 12.53
C PHE A 211 2.47 8.09 13.39
N VAL A 212 3.26 9.10 13.69
CA VAL A 212 4.36 8.99 14.64
C VAL A 212 3.84 9.41 16.00
N VAL A 213 3.57 8.41 16.84
CA VAL A 213 3.11 8.56 18.21
C VAL A 213 4.33 8.50 19.12
N ARG A 214 4.71 9.64 19.70
CA ARG A 214 5.88 9.74 20.56
C ARG A 214 5.46 9.68 22.01
N TYR A 215 5.79 8.58 22.69
CA TYR A 215 5.65 8.45 24.12
C TYR A 215 6.80 9.19 24.83
N THR A 216 6.46 10.03 25.80
CA THR A 216 7.40 10.71 26.70
C THR A 216 7.45 10.03 28.07
N HIS A 217 6.36 9.39 28.49
CA HIS A 217 6.24 8.60 29.72
C HIS A 217 5.69 7.21 29.41
N PRO A 218 6.16 6.15 30.10
CA PRO A 218 7.16 6.14 31.19
C PRO A 218 8.61 6.33 30.72
N GLN A 219 8.86 6.13 29.44
CA GLN A 219 10.16 6.31 28.81
C GLN A 219 9.95 6.77 27.37
N LEU A 220 11.00 7.31 26.77
CA LEU A 220 10.97 7.76 25.39
C LEU A 220 10.79 6.56 24.43
N GLN A 221 9.67 6.55 23.69
CA GLN A 221 9.39 5.57 22.64
C GLN A 221 8.73 6.26 21.44
N ALA A 222 8.94 5.74 20.25
CA ALA A 222 8.25 6.19 19.04
C ALA A 222 7.53 5.02 18.39
N PHE A 223 6.21 5.13 18.31
CA PHE A 223 5.34 4.15 17.69
C PHE A 223 4.92 4.68 16.32
N TYR A 224 5.04 3.83 15.31
CA TYR A 224 4.60 4.12 13.95
C TYR A 224 3.32 3.34 13.71
N PHE A 225 2.20 4.05 13.75
CA PHE A 225 0.88 3.47 13.70
C PHE A 225 0.18 3.85 12.40
N THR A 226 -0.18 2.86 11.58
CA THR A 226 -0.75 3.10 10.26
C THR A 226 -2.25 3.40 10.33
N PRO A 227 -2.81 4.08 9.33
CA PRO A 227 -4.25 4.37 9.28
C PRO A 227 -5.15 3.15 9.19
N ASP A 228 -4.62 1.99 8.78
CA ASP A 228 -5.32 0.71 8.79
C ASP A 228 -5.10 -0.08 10.10
N LYS A 229 -4.75 0.64 11.18
CA LYS A 229 -4.77 0.14 12.56
C LYS A 229 -3.74 -0.96 12.80
N ARG A 230 -2.50 -0.66 12.39
CA ARG A 230 -1.34 -1.54 12.60
C ARG A 230 -0.19 -0.78 13.23
N LEU A 231 0.37 -1.33 14.31
CA LEU A 231 1.62 -0.88 14.89
C LEU A 231 2.78 -1.53 14.12
N VAL A 232 3.16 -0.87 13.03
CA VAL A 232 4.12 -1.42 12.07
C VAL A 232 5.57 -1.33 12.53
N LYS A 233 5.89 -0.39 13.41
CA LYS A 233 7.23 -0.20 13.94
C LYS A 233 7.21 0.46 15.31
N VAL A 234 8.14 0.05 16.16
CA VAL A 234 8.42 0.65 17.47
C VAL A 234 9.91 0.94 17.57
N GLU A 235 10.26 2.10 18.11
CA GLU A 235 11.64 2.48 18.46
C GLU A 235 11.71 2.87 19.93
N ILE A 236 12.66 2.27 20.67
CA ILE A 236 12.96 2.60 22.07
C ILE A 236 14.43 3.04 22.14
N PRO A 237 14.71 4.34 21.95
CA PRO A 237 16.08 4.84 21.80
C PRO A 237 16.98 4.52 22.99
N GLY A 238 16.46 4.60 24.22
CA GLY A 238 17.22 4.31 25.44
C GLY A 238 17.76 2.88 25.51
N GLN A 239 17.11 1.94 24.83
CA GLN A 239 17.51 0.54 24.75
C GLN A 239 18.19 0.19 23.42
N GLN A 240 18.31 1.15 22.51
CA GLN A 240 18.72 0.93 21.11
C GLN A 240 17.90 -0.19 20.44
N LEU A 241 16.63 -0.32 20.85
CA LEU A 241 15.73 -1.39 20.46
C LEU A 241 14.77 -0.89 19.39
N LYS A 242 14.56 -1.72 18.37
CA LYS A 242 13.57 -1.53 17.31
C LYS A 242 12.75 -2.79 17.20
N ALA A 243 11.45 -2.66 16.98
CA ALA A 243 10.59 -3.78 16.65
C ALA A 243 9.80 -3.47 15.38
N TYR A 244 9.58 -4.50 14.58
CA TYR A 244 9.00 -4.41 13.24
C TYR A 244 7.89 -5.43 13.08
N LEU A 245 6.74 -5.01 12.56
CA LEU A 245 5.66 -5.93 12.18
C LEU A 245 6.01 -6.58 10.85
N ASP A 246 6.44 -7.84 10.91
CA ASP A 246 6.93 -8.58 9.73
C ASP A 246 5.81 -9.29 8.98
N VAL A 247 4.81 -9.81 9.71
CA VAL A 247 3.72 -10.60 9.14
C VAL A 247 2.39 -10.19 9.76
N VAL A 248 1.42 -9.90 8.89
CA VAL A 248 -0.01 -9.90 9.20
C VAL A 248 -0.64 -10.94 8.29
N ARG A 249 -1.10 -12.06 8.85
CA ARG A 249 -1.75 -13.11 8.09
C ARG A 249 -3.10 -13.40 8.72
N LYS A 250 -4.18 -13.17 7.96
CA LYS A 250 -5.47 -13.79 8.27
C LYS A 250 -5.32 -15.26 7.93
N PHE A 251 -5.35 -16.14 8.93
CA PHE A 251 -5.65 -17.52 8.63
C PHE A 251 -7.13 -17.56 8.27
N GLU A 252 -7.44 -17.41 6.98
CA GLU A 252 -8.60 -18.13 6.48
C GLU A 252 -8.37 -19.58 6.90
N THR A 253 -9.37 -20.21 7.50
CA THR A 253 -9.37 -21.64 7.83
C THR A 253 -9.22 -22.55 6.60
N GLY A 254 -8.83 -22.01 5.43
CA GLY A 254 -8.38 -22.71 4.25
C GLY A 254 -7.07 -22.11 3.71
N ALA A 255 -6.12 -22.97 3.40
CA ALA A 255 -4.79 -22.67 2.89
C ALA A 255 -4.73 -21.59 1.78
N SER A 256 -3.91 -20.56 1.99
CA SER A 256 -2.93 -20.08 1.01
C SER A 256 -2.01 -19.00 1.61
N GLY A 257 -0.73 -19.32 1.69
CA GLY A 257 0.30 -18.34 2.09
C GLY A 257 0.53 -17.26 1.03
N PRO A 258 1.26 -16.18 1.36
CA PRO A 258 1.58 -15.14 0.40
C PRO A 258 2.51 -15.73 -0.65
N SER A 259 2.05 -15.79 -1.90
CA SER A 259 2.85 -16.30 -3.01
C SER A 259 3.83 -15.21 -3.45
N THR A 260 5.09 -15.34 -3.05
CA THR A 260 6.23 -14.68 -3.70
C THR A 260 6.63 -15.37 -5.01
N THR A 261 5.87 -16.38 -5.45
CA THR A 261 6.12 -17.02 -6.74
C THR A 261 5.68 -16.06 -7.84
N GLY A 262 6.59 -15.77 -8.78
CA GLY A 262 6.27 -15.12 -10.05
C GLY A 262 5.14 -15.83 -10.82
N PRO A 263 4.82 -15.42 -12.05
CA PRO A 263 3.69 -15.96 -12.79
C PRO A 263 3.81 -17.48 -12.95
N THR A 264 3.13 -18.24 -12.08
CA THR A 264 2.94 -19.67 -12.27
C THR A 264 1.88 -19.85 -13.34
N THR A 265 1.98 -20.90 -14.14
CA THR A 265 0.99 -21.24 -15.17
C THR A 265 -0.43 -21.30 -14.59
N GLY A 266 -0.59 -21.78 -13.35
CA GLY A 266 -1.86 -21.77 -12.62
C GLY A 266 -2.41 -20.36 -12.32
N ASN A 267 -1.55 -19.41 -11.96
CA ASN A 267 -1.97 -18.01 -11.69
C ASN A 267 -2.33 -17.26 -12.97
N VAL A 268 -1.68 -17.56 -14.10
CA VAL A 268 -2.02 -17.01 -15.42
C VAL A 268 -3.41 -17.51 -15.85
N LEU A 269 -3.68 -18.82 -15.68
CA LEU A 269 -4.96 -19.42 -16.08
C LEU A 269 -6.16 -18.82 -15.31
N LYS A 270 -6.00 -18.59 -14.00
CA LYS A 270 -7.03 -17.95 -13.17
C LYS A 270 -7.35 -16.51 -13.59
N ARG A 271 -6.40 -15.83 -14.25
CA ARG A 271 -6.55 -14.43 -14.69
C ARG A 271 -7.01 -14.30 -16.14
N LEU A 272 -7.21 -15.42 -16.84
CA LEU A 272 -7.68 -15.45 -18.22
C LEU A 272 -8.98 -14.64 -18.46
N PRO A 273 -10.00 -14.67 -17.57
CA PRO A 273 -11.20 -13.85 -17.76
C PRO A 273 -10.90 -12.34 -17.79
N VAL A 274 -9.97 -11.88 -16.95
CA VAL A 274 -9.54 -10.48 -16.89
C VAL A 274 -8.75 -10.11 -18.15
N PHE A 275 -7.86 -10.98 -18.62
CA PHE A 275 -7.12 -10.76 -19.87
C PHE A 275 -8.05 -10.68 -21.07
N LEU A 276 -9.06 -11.55 -21.12
CA LEU A 276 -10.09 -11.50 -22.16
C LEU A 276 -10.88 -10.18 -22.09
N ALA A 277 -11.21 -9.71 -20.88
CA ALA A 277 -11.86 -8.41 -20.71
C ALA A 277 -10.99 -7.25 -21.22
N TYR A 278 -9.69 -7.22 -20.93
CA TYR A 278 -8.78 -6.21 -21.50
C TYR A 278 -8.68 -6.30 -23.01
N PHE A 279 -8.63 -7.49 -23.58
CA PHE A 279 -8.64 -7.67 -25.03
C PHE A 279 -9.94 -7.10 -25.65
N VAL A 280 -11.10 -7.40 -25.07
CA VAL A 280 -12.40 -6.85 -25.51
C VAL A 280 -12.41 -5.33 -25.39
N LEU A 281 -11.93 -4.76 -24.29
CA LEU A 281 -11.83 -3.30 -24.10
C LEU A 281 -10.89 -2.66 -25.14
N GLY A 282 -9.79 -3.32 -25.50
CA GLY A 282 -8.91 -2.90 -26.59
C GLY A 282 -9.60 -2.91 -27.95
N LEU A 283 -10.39 -3.95 -28.26
CA LEU A 283 -11.20 -4.00 -29.47
C LEU A 283 -12.24 -2.87 -29.51
N ILE A 284 -12.91 -2.59 -28.39
CA ILE A 284 -13.85 -1.48 -28.26
C ILE A 284 -13.13 -0.14 -28.50
N ALA A 285 -11.96 0.08 -27.90
CA ALA A 285 -11.16 1.28 -28.12
C ALA A 285 -10.77 1.45 -29.60
N LEU A 286 -10.51 0.36 -30.31
CA LEU A 286 -10.17 0.39 -31.74
C LEU A 286 -11.34 0.76 -32.66
N VAL A 287 -12.59 0.52 -32.26
CA VAL A 287 -13.78 0.88 -33.05
C VAL A 287 -13.78 2.38 -33.40
N PHE A 288 -13.26 3.23 -32.51
CA PHE A 288 -13.18 4.67 -32.73
C PHE A 288 -12.24 5.09 -33.87
N TYR A 289 -11.24 4.27 -34.21
CA TYR A 289 -10.15 4.67 -35.13
C TYR A 289 -10.06 3.80 -36.38
N VAL A 290 -10.31 2.50 -36.26
CA VAL A 290 -9.90 1.54 -37.27
C VAL A 290 -10.81 1.55 -38.50
N GLY A 291 -12.11 1.82 -38.36
CA GLY A 291 -13.05 1.83 -39.48
C GLY A 291 -12.98 0.53 -40.31
N ARG A 292 -12.57 0.60 -41.59
CA ARG A 292 -12.33 -0.59 -42.45
C ARG A 292 -10.92 -1.21 -42.31
N GLY A 293 -10.07 -0.64 -41.48
CA GLY A 293 -8.66 -1.01 -41.30
C GLY A 293 -8.43 -2.39 -40.67
N TRP A 294 -9.44 -2.98 -40.03
CA TRP A 294 -9.35 -4.33 -39.43
C TRP A 294 -9.12 -5.44 -40.47
N ARG A 295 -9.43 -5.15 -41.74
CA ARG A 295 -9.17 -6.07 -42.87
C ARG A 295 -7.71 -6.10 -43.30
N TRP A 296 -6.87 -5.17 -42.81
CA TRP A 296 -5.48 -5.09 -43.22
C TRP A 296 -4.64 -6.03 -42.35
N ALA A 297 -3.99 -7.03 -42.95
CA ALA A 297 -3.09 -7.94 -42.23
C ALA A 297 -2.01 -7.18 -41.42
N VAL A 298 -1.51 -6.07 -41.95
CA VAL A 298 -0.54 -5.20 -41.27
C VAL A 298 -1.08 -4.61 -39.96
N ALA A 299 -2.39 -4.43 -39.81
CA ALA A 299 -2.98 -3.97 -38.55
C ALA A 299 -2.83 -5.04 -37.45
N TRP A 300 -3.09 -6.32 -37.76
CA TRP A 300 -2.90 -7.40 -36.79
C TRP A 300 -1.43 -7.60 -36.39
N VAL A 301 -0.51 -7.43 -37.34
CA VAL A 301 0.94 -7.41 -37.05
C VAL A 301 1.28 -6.23 -36.14
N ALA A 302 0.71 -5.05 -36.39
CA ALA A 302 0.89 -3.86 -35.55
C ALA A 302 0.37 -4.07 -34.12
N LEU A 303 -0.76 -4.76 -33.95
CA LEU A 303 -1.33 -5.10 -32.64
C LEU A 303 -0.35 -5.97 -31.84
N GLY A 304 0.13 -7.07 -32.45
CA GLY A 304 1.10 -7.97 -31.82
C GLY A 304 2.42 -7.26 -31.50
N ALA A 305 2.93 -6.45 -32.43
CA ALA A 305 4.17 -5.70 -32.24
C ALA A 305 4.05 -4.67 -31.11
N GLY A 306 2.90 -4.00 -30.97
CA GLY A 306 2.62 -3.12 -29.84
C GLY A 306 2.72 -3.84 -28.49
N GLY A 307 2.17 -5.06 -28.42
CA GLY A 307 2.29 -5.91 -27.24
C GLY A 307 3.72 -6.35 -26.94
N VAL A 308 4.49 -6.75 -27.96
CA VAL A 308 5.91 -7.11 -27.79
C VAL A 308 6.75 -5.92 -27.33
N VAL A 309 6.51 -4.73 -27.89
CA VAL A 309 7.22 -3.51 -27.49
C VAL A 309 6.95 -3.14 -26.04
N TYR A 310 5.76 -3.43 -25.50
CA TYR A 310 5.53 -3.26 -24.06
C TYR A 310 6.45 -4.15 -23.20
N LEU A 311 6.85 -5.34 -23.64
CA LEU A 311 7.80 -6.17 -22.89
C LEU A 311 9.18 -5.49 -22.72
N VAL A 312 9.52 -4.55 -23.60
CA VAL A 312 10.72 -3.71 -23.43
C VAL A 312 10.57 -2.81 -22.19
N VAL A 313 9.37 -2.33 -21.90
CA VAL A 313 9.05 -1.51 -20.72
C VAL A 313 9.38 -2.26 -19.43
N THR A 314 9.04 -3.55 -19.35
CA THR A 314 9.25 -4.35 -18.14
C THR A 314 10.73 -4.57 -17.83
N VAL A 315 11.59 -4.58 -18.83
CA VAL A 315 13.05 -4.78 -18.67
C VAL A 315 13.86 -3.47 -18.67
N THR A 316 13.26 -2.34 -19.07
CA THR A 316 13.96 -1.03 -19.14
C THR A 316 13.36 0.01 -18.20
N GLN A 317 12.11 0.43 -18.45
CA GLN A 317 11.44 1.48 -17.69
C GLN A 317 11.25 1.08 -16.23
N MET A 318 10.74 -0.12 -15.96
CA MET A 318 10.44 -0.53 -14.58
C MET A 318 11.69 -0.57 -13.68
N PRO A 319 12.80 -1.21 -14.08
CA PRO A 319 14.05 -1.13 -13.32
C PRO A 319 14.55 0.30 -13.11
N LEU A 320 14.45 1.15 -14.13
CA LEU A 320 14.85 2.55 -14.01
C LEU A 320 13.95 3.33 -13.03
N GLN A 321 12.64 3.09 -13.03
CA GLN A 321 11.73 3.69 -12.08
C GLN A 321 12.01 3.21 -10.65
N VAL A 322 12.29 1.91 -10.45
CA VAL A 322 12.71 1.38 -9.14
C VAL A 322 14.00 2.05 -8.69
N TYR A 323 15.01 2.13 -9.55
CA TYR A 323 16.27 2.82 -9.25
C TYR A 323 16.05 4.28 -8.85
N LEU A 324 15.23 5.03 -9.62
CA LEU A 324 14.88 6.42 -9.32
C LEU A 324 14.13 6.53 -7.98
N VAL A 325 13.24 5.59 -7.68
CA VAL A 325 12.52 5.59 -6.41
C VAL A 325 13.47 5.34 -5.24
N GLU A 326 14.30 4.32 -5.33
CA GLU A 326 15.23 3.89 -4.27
C GLU A 326 16.37 4.89 -4.02
N HIS A 327 16.96 5.43 -5.08
CA HIS A 327 18.20 6.21 -4.99
C HIS A 327 17.96 7.73 -5.05
N LEU A 328 16.82 8.18 -5.57
CA LEU A 328 16.50 9.61 -5.67
C LEU A 328 15.27 9.98 -4.84
N PHE A 329 14.12 9.36 -5.08
CA PHE A 329 12.85 9.76 -4.45
C PHE A 329 12.86 9.56 -2.93
N ILE A 330 13.13 8.33 -2.47
CA ILE A 330 13.10 7.96 -1.05
C ILE A 330 14.11 8.78 -0.23
N PRO A 331 15.42 8.85 -0.61
CA PRO A 331 16.40 9.58 0.19
C PRO A 331 16.11 11.08 0.25
N ARG A 332 15.61 11.67 -0.85
CA ARG A 332 15.31 13.10 -0.90
C ARG A 332 14.05 13.46 -0.12
N ILE A 333 13.03 12.60 -0.10
CA ILE A 333 11.87 12.79 0.79
C ILE A 333 12.30 12.68 2.25
N ALA A 334 13.16 11.70 2.59
CA ALA A 334 13.69 11.56 3.94
C ALA A 334 14.48 12.80 4.40
N ALA A 335 15.10 13.53 3.46
CA ALA A 335 15.77 14.80 3.69
C ALA A 335 14.82 16.02 3.69
N GLY A 336 13.50 15.83 3.72
CA GLY A 336 12.50 16.91 3.73
C GLY A 336 12.05 17.39 2.34
N GLY A 337 12.41 16.68 1.27
CA GLY A 337 11.99 16.99 -0.09
C GLY A 337 10.49 16.77 -0.33
N SER A 338 9.91 17.53 -1.25
CA SER A 338 8.50 17.41 -1.61
C SER A 338 8.21 16.12 -2.40
N PRO A 339 7.30 15.24 -1.93
CA PRO A 339 6.91 14.03 -2.67
C PRO A 339 6.26 14.36 -4.01
N TYR A 340 5.63 15.54 -4.14
CA TYR A 340 5.03 15.97 -5.39
C TYR A 340 6.10 16.26 -6.45
N PHE A 341 7.08 17.09 -6.11
CA PHE A 341 8.15 17.42 -7.05
C PHE A 341 8.97 16.18 -7.42
N LEU A 342 9.31 15.35 -6.43
CA LEU A 342 10.13 14.16 -6.66
C LEU A 342 9.36 13.04 -7.39
N GLY A 343 8.04 12.94 -7.21
CA GLY A 343 7.21 11.94 -7.87
C GLY A 343 7.07 12.19 -9.38
N LEU A 344 7.36 13.41 -9.83
CA LEU A 344 7.38 13.76 -11.24
C LEU A 344 8.46 12.99 -12.01
N PHE A 345 9.62 12.71 -11.40
CA PHE A 345 10.72 12.02 -12.08
C PHE A 345 10.34 10.61 -12.55
N PRO A 346 9.90 9.68 -11.68
CA PRO A 346 9.50 8.35 -12.15
C PRO A 346 8.29 8.41 -13.10
N ALA A 347 7.35 9.34 -12.91
CA ALA A 347 6.21 9.49 -13.82
C ALA A 347 6.63 9.98 -15.23
N MET A 348 7.54 10.95 -15.31
CA MET A 348 8.12 11.45 -16.56
C MET A 348 8.94 10.37 -17.27
N THR A 349 9.69 9.55 -16.53
CA THR A 349 10.40 8.41 -17.11
C THR A 349 9.47 7.44 -17.80
N ALA A 350 8.29 7.13 -17.22
CA ALA A 350 7.28 6.33 -17.90
C ALA A 350 6.79 7.02 -19.18
N GLY A 351 6.32 8.27 -19.08
CA GLY A 351 5.82 9.02 -20.22
C GLY A 351 6.82 9.09 -21.39
N ILE A 352 8.09 9.34 -21.09
CA ILE A 352 9.15 9.42 -22.10
C ILE A 352 9.36 8.04 -22.76
N ILE A 353 9.59 7.00 -21.97
CA ILE A 353 9.95 5.68 -22.52
C ILE A 353 8.78 5.09 -23.31
N GLN A 354 7.56 5.10 -22.77
CA GLN A 354 6.40 4.48 -23.44
C GLN A 354 6.03 5.19 -24.74
N GLU A 355 6.01 6.53 -24.76
CA GLU A 355 5.66 7.28 -25.97
C GLU A 355 6.76 7.22 -27.03
N LEU A 356 8.05 7.19 -26.64
CA LEU A 356 9.15 7.00 -27.59
C LEU A 356 9.14 5.59 -28.19
N LEU A 357 8.85 4.56 -27.40
CA LEU A 357 8.72 3.19 -27.90
C LEU A 357 7.56 3.07 -28.90
N LYS A 358 6.39 3.66 -28.59
CA LYS A 358 5.25 3.71 -29.53
C LYS A 358 5.60 4.47 -30.80
N ALA A 359 6.20 5.65 -30.68
CA ALA A 359 6.63 6.45 -31.83
C ALA A 359 7.64 5.69 -32.71
N GLY A 360 8.65 5.06 -32.09
CA GLY A 360 9.64 4.23 -32.78
C GLY A 360 9.01 3.06 -33.52
N LEU A 361 8.04 2.39 -32.90
CA LEU A 361 7.29 1.32 -33.56
C LEU A 361 6.51 1.84 -34.78
N ILE A 362 5.77 2.94 -34.65
CA ILE A 362 5.01 3.51 -35.77
C ILE A 362 5.95 3.95 -36.90
N LEU A 363 7.12 4.49 -36.58
CA LEU A 363 8.17 4.82 -37.55
C LEU A 363 8.70 3.58 -38.27
N ALA A 364 8.91 2.48 -37.56
CA ALA A 364 9.31 1.22 -38.17
C ALA A 364 8.25 0.74 -39.19
N PHE A 365 6.96 0.85 -38.87
CA PHE A 365 5.89 0.54 -39.84
C PHE A 365 5.88 1.52 -41.03
N ALA A 366 6.12 2.81 -40.80
CA ALA A 366 6.17 3.80 -41.86
C ALA A 366 7.32 3.55 -42.84
N PHE A 367 8.53 3.26 -42.33
CA PHE A 367 9.74 3.15 -43.14
C PHE A 367 10.05 1.72 -43.62
N LEU A 368 9.98 0.72 -42.74
CA LEU A 368 10.35 -0.66 -43.08
C LEU A 368 9.22 -1.36 -43.83
N LEU A 369 7.98 -1.16 -43.41
CA LEU A 369 6.80 -1.78 -44.02
C LEU A 369 6.10 -0.86 -45.03
N LYS A 370 6.64 0.34 -45.28
CA LYS A 370 6.15 1.32 -46.28
C LYS A 370 4.65 1.57 -46.18
N VAL A 371 4.12 1.60 -44.95
CA VAL A 371 2.69 1.88 -44.72
C VAL A 371 2.36 3.28 -45.25
N ARG A 372 1.31 3.38 -46.07
CA ARG A 372 0.85 4.65 -46.64
C ARG A 372 0.52 5.65 -45.53
N SER A 373 0.86 6.92 -45.75
CA SER A 373 0.66 8.01 -44.78
C SER A 373 -0.77 8.10 -44.24
N ASN A 374 -1.78 7.94 -45.10
CA ASN A 374 -3.19 7.94 -44.72
C ASN A 374 -3.62 6.76 -43.82
N ARG A 375 -2.76 5.77 -43.60
CA ARG A 375 -3.00 4.63 -42.71
C ARG A 375 -2.23 4.73 -41.38
N LEU A 376 -1.30 5.67 -41.24
CA LEU A 376 -0.42 5.74 -40.07
C LEU A 376 -1.18 6.00 -38.76
N ALA A 377 -2.25 6.80 -38.79
CA ALA A 377 -3.10 7.00 -37.60
C ALA A 377 -3.79 5.69 -37.16
N VAL A 378 -4.28 4.89 -38.13
CA VAL A 378 -4.90 3.59 -37.84
C VAL A 378 -3.87 2.61 -37.30
N ILE A 379 -2.69 2.50 -37.93
CA ILE A 379 -1.61 1.65 -37.45
C ILE A 379 -1.14 2.08 -36.05
N GLY A 380 -1.01 3.39 -35.82
CA GLY A 380 -0.70 3.92 -34.51
C GLY A 380 -1.73 3.55 -33.45
N ALA A 381 -3.03 3.66 -33.76
CA ALA A 381 -4.09 3.23 -32.86
C ALA A 381 -3.97 1.74 -32.51
N VAL A 382 -3.73 0.91 -33.52
CA VAL A 382 -3.62 -0.55 -33.35
C VAL A 382 -2.37 -0.95 -32.56
N CYS A 383 -1.21 -0.34 -32.83
CA CYS A 383 -0.01 -0.49 -31.99
C CYS A 383 -0.30 -0.10 -30.53
N GLY A 384 -0.97 1.03 -30.33
CA GLY A 384 -1.34 1.55 -29.02
C GLY A 384 -2.27 0.61 -28.25
N ALA A 385 -3.29 0.05 -28.90
CA ALA A 385 -4.18 -0.93 -28.28
C ALA A 385 -3.42 -2.19 -27.84
N GLY A 386 -2.54 -2.72 -28.70
CA GLY A 386 -1.72 -3.88 -28.37
C GLY A 386 -0.82 -3.63 -27.16
N PHE A 387 -0.18 -2.45 -27.13
CA PHE A 387 0.62 -2.00 -26.01
C PHE A 387 -0.19 -1.93 -24.71
N GLY A 388 -1.35 -1.27 -24.73
CA GLY A 388 -2.22 -1.13 -23.56
C GLY A 388 -2.82 -2.46 -23.06
N ILE A 389 -3.18 -3.38 -23.96
CA ILE A 389 -3.69 -4.71 -23.58
C ILE A 389 -2.62 -5.49 -22.81
N VAL A 390 -1.40 -5.58 -23.35
CA VAL A 390 -0.33 -6.32 -22.69
C VAL A 390 0.08 -5.66 -21.38
N GLU A 391 0.08 -4.32 -21.32
CA GLU A 391 0.25 -3.60 -20.06
C GLU A 391 -0.81 -3.98 -19.02
N GLY A 392 -2.09 -3.95 -19.43
CA GLY A 392 -3.20 -4.32 -18.56
C GLY A 392 -3.03 -5.73 -18.01
N CYS A 393 -2.70 -6.68 -18.87
CA CYS A 393 -2.44 -8.07 -18.49
C CYS A 393 -1.25 -8.19 -17.53
N TYR A 394 -0.13 -7.52 -17.82
CA TYR A 394 1.06 -7.55 -16.97
C TYR A 394 0.80 -6.94 -15.59
N LEU A 395 0.18 -5.76 -15.51
CA LEU A 395 -0.16 -5.16 -14.22
C LEU A 395 -1.18 -6.02 -13.46
N ALA A 396 -2.08 -6.66 -14.19
CA ALA A 396 -3.00 -7.60 -13.61
C ALA A 396 -2.36 -8.91 -13.17
N THR A 397 -1.10 -9.26 -13.49
CA THR A 397 -0.38 -10.40 -12.85
C THR A 397 0.32 -9.99 -11.55
N LEU A 398 0.56 -8.69 -11.34
CA LEU A 398 1.19 -8.17 -10.13
C LEU A 398 0.21 -7.91 -8.98
N ALA A 399 -1.09 -7.74 -9.27
CA ALA A 399 -2.10 -7.53 -8.23
C ALA A 399 -2.42 -8.82 -7.45
N VAL A 400 -2.68 -8.72 -6.15
CA VAL A 400 -2.97 -9.88 -5.27
C VAL A 400 -4.35 -10.46 -5.61
N ASN A 401 -5.37 -9.60 -5.71
CA ASN A 401 -6.73 -9.96 -6.13
C ASN A 401 -7.15 -9.05 -7.29
N VAL A 402 -7.67 -9.65 -8.36
CA VAL A 402 -8.23 -8.91 -9.49
C VAL A 402 -9.61 -9.48 -9.77
N ASP A 403 -10.62 -8.86 -9.16
CA ASP A 403 -12.00 -9.15 -9.51
C ASP A 403 -12.30 -8.59 -10.90
N LEU A 404 -13.04 -9.38 -11.68
CA LEU A 404 -13.40 -9.03 -13.05
C LEU A 404 -14.14 -7.68 -13.11
N PHE A 405 -15.07 -7.44 -12.18
CA PHE A 405 -15.84 -6.20 -12.08
C PHE A 405 -15.33 -5.34 -10.93
N SER A 406 -14.15 -4.78 -11.11
CA SER A 406 -13.50 -3.89 -10.14
C SER A 406 -13.20 -2.52 -10.74
N TRP A 407 -12.94 -1.55 -9.88
CA TRP A 407 -12.44 -0.24 -10.31
C TRP A 407 -11.12 -0.31 -11.08
N HIS A 408 -10.33 -1.36 -10.84
CA HIS A 408 -9.12 -1.64 -11.61
C HIS A 408 -9.42 -1.98 -13.07
N LEU A 409 -10.49 -2.72 -13.36
CA LEU A 409 -10.91 -2.97 -14.74
C LEU A 409 -11.22 -1.64 -15.46
N LEU A 410 -11.93 -0.75 -14.78
CA LEU A 410 -12.30 0.57 -15.33
C LEU A 410 -11.06 1.41 -15.64
N GLU A 411 -10.17 1.57 -14.66
CA GLU A 411 -8.89 2.29 -14.82
C GLU A 411 -8.09 1.74 -16.00
N ARG A 412 -7.91 0.42 -16.06
CA ARG A 412 -7.14 -0.25 -17.11
C ARG A 412 -7.81 -0.12 -18.47
N GLY A 413 -9.14 -0.18 -18.54
CA GLY A 413 -9.89 0.11 -19.76
C GLY A 413 -9.61 1.50 -20.31
N PHE A 414 -9.58 2.52 -19.45
CA PHE A 414 -9.23 3.88 -19.88
C PHE A 414 -7.74 4.04 -20.23
N MET A 415 -6.84 3.33 -19.55
CA MET A 415 -5.43 3.32 -19.97
C MET A 415 -5.23 2.66 -21.33
N ILE A 416 -5.95 1.56 -21.64
CA ILE A 416 -5.95 0.95 -22.98
C ILE A 416 -6.46 1.96 -24.02
N LEU A 417 -7.55 2.68 -23.72
CA LEU A 417 -8.07 3.72 -24.59
C LEU A 417 -7.07 4.88 -24.77
N PHE A 418 -6.35 5.26 -23.71
CA PHE A 418 -5.27 6.25 -23.77
C PHE A 418 -4.14 5.80 -24.70
N HIS A 419 -3.63 4.57 -24.56
CA HIS A 419 -2.56 4.07 -25.44
C HIS A 419 -3.01 4.00 -26.90
N THR A 420 -4.25 3.59 -27.14
CA THR A 420 -4.87 3.59 -28.48
C THR A 420 -4.95 5.02 -29.04
N THR A 421 -5.44 5.97 -28.25
CA THR A 421 -5.61 7.37 -28.65
C THR A 421 -4.28 8.07 -28.93
N SER A 422 -3.31 7.92 -28.03
CA SER A 422 -1.96 8.48 -28.17
C SER A 422 -1.25 7.90 -29.39
N GLY A 423 -1.34 6.60 -29.61
CA GLY A 423 -0.83 5.95 -30.82
C GLY A 423 -1.42 6.54 -32.10
N ALA A 424 -2.74 6.76 -32.13
CA ALA A 424 -3.41 7.39 -33.27
C ALA A 424 -2.90 8.80 -33.56
N LEU A 425 -2.73 9.64 -32.52
CA LEU A 425 -2.18 11.00 -32.65
C LEU A 425 -0.72 11.03 -33.09
N LEU A 426 0.10 10.11 -32.60
CA LEU A 426 1.50 9.99 -33.03
C LEU A 426 1.58 9.59 -34.50
N GLY A 427 0.81 8.58 -34.92
CA GLY A 427 0.73 8.17 -36.33
C GLY A 427 0.21 9.28 -37.24
N TYR A 428 -0.78 10.03 -36.77
CA TYR A 428 -1.27 11.22 -37.46
C TYR A 428 -0.20 12.32 -37.59
N GLY A 429 0.53 12.59 -36.50
CA GLY A 429 1.63 13.57 -36.49
C GLY A 429 2.73 13.22 -37.49
N LEU A 430 3.00 11.92 -37.67
CA LEU A 430 4.04 11.41 -38.58
C LEU A 430 3.70 11.55 -40.06
N VAL A 431 2.46 11.85 -40.44
CA VAL A 431 2.10 12.12 -41.85
C VAL A 431 2.94 13.26 -42.45
N GLY A 432 3.31 14.26 -41.64
CA GLY A 432 4.19 15.35 -42.05
C GLY A 432 5.70 15.05 -41.94
N GLY A 433 6.08 13.83 -41.54
CA GLY A 433 7.45 13.42 -41.26
C GLY A 433 7.91 13.71 -39.82
N MET A 434 9.03 13.08 -39.43
CA MET A 434 9.63 13.17 -38.09
C MET A 434 10.04 14.59 -37.69
N ASN A 435 10.49 15.38 -38.66
CA ASN A 435 10.93 16.75 -38.42
C ASN A 435 9.77 17.76 -38.41
N SER A 436 8.53 17.32 -38.63
CA SER A 436 7.38 18.20 -38.60
C SER A 436 7.14 18.75 -37.18
N ARG A 437 6.81 20.04 -37.12
CA ARG A 437 6.38 20.69 -35.86
C ARG A 437 5.18 19.95 -35.25
N ARG A 438 4.29 19.41 -36.09
CA ARG A 438 3.11 18.66 -35.67
C ARG A 438 3.50 17.40 -34.90
N PHE A 439 4.39 16.55 -35.44
CA PHE A 439 4.84 15.35 -34.77
C PHE A 439 5.48 15.66 -33.41
N ARG A 440 6.41 16.63 -33.36
CA ARG A 440 7.06 17.03 -32.10
C ARG A 440 6.07 17.50 -31.04
N LEU A 441 5.08 18.31 -31.43
CA LEU A 441 4.05 18.78 -30.49
C LEU A 441 3.15 17.63 -29.99
N MET A 442 2.79 16.67 -30.86
CA MET A 442 2.03 15.50 -30.45
C MET A 442 2.84 14.61 -29.51
N LEU A 443 4.11 14.36 -29.83
CA LEU A 443 4.99 13.54 -29.00
C LEU A 443 5.17 14.14 -27.59
N VAL A 444 5.57 15.41 -27.50
CA VAL A 444 5.70 16.09 -26.20
C VAL A 444 4.37 16.12 -25.46
N GLY A 445 3.27 16.41 -26.16
CA GLY A 445 1.94 16.40 -25.56
C GLY A 445 1.56 15.03 -24.99
N MET A 446 1.85 13.94 -25.69
CA MET A 446 1.54 12.58 -25.23
C MET A 446 2.44 12.16 -24.07
N ILE A 447 3.73 12.52 -24.09
CA ILE A 447 4.66 12.28 -22.97
C ILE A 447 4.11 12.93 -21.69
N LEU A 448 3.70 14.21 -21.79
CA LEU A 448 3.15 14.93 -20.64
C LEU A 448 1.81 14.37 -20.18
N CYS A 449 0.94 13.93 -21.09
CA CYS A 449 -0.34 13.32 -20.73
C CYS A 449 -0.13 11.97 -20.04
N ASP A 450 0.74 11.09 -20.56
CA ASP A 450 1.04 9.80 -19.94
C ASP A 450 1.69 10.01 -18.57
N ALA A 451 2.70 10.88 -18.49
CA ALA A 451 3.32 11.24 -17.21
C ALA A 451 2.30 11.75 -16.20
N LEU A 452 1.35 12.60 -16.61
CA LEU A 452 0.28 13.09 -15.74
C LEU A 452 -0.60 11.94 -15.22
N LEU A 453 -1.03 11.01 -16.10
CA LEU A 453 -1.84 9.85 -15.70
C LEU A 453 -1.08 8.95 -14.72
N ARG A 454 0.22 8.72 -14.95
CA ARG A 454 1.10 7.95 -14.06
C ARG A 454 1.45 8.65 -12.76
N TYR A 455 1.28 9.97 -12.73
CA TYR A 455 1.55 10.81 -11.56
C TYR A 455 0.34 10.93 -10.64
N LEU A 456 -0.89 10.69 -11.12
CA LEU A 456 -2.12 10.69 -10.31
C LEU A 456 -2.04 9.79 -9.05
N PRO A 457 -1.50 8.56 -9.11
CA PRO A 457 -1.29 7.73 -7.93
C PRO A 457 -0.48 8.40 -6.82
N VAL A 458 0.42 9.35 -7.12
CA VAL A 458 1.17 10.08 -6.08
C VAL A 458 0.20 10.92 -5.23
N PHE A 459 -0.80 11.56 -5.84
CA PHE A 459 -1.81 12.31 -5.08
C PHE A 459 -2.69 11.42 -4.22
N VAL A 460 -3.01 10.22 -4.72
CA VAL A 460 -3.74 9.20 -3.96
C VAL A 460 -2.91 8.69 -2.78
N GLN A 461 -1.63 8.37 -3.02
CA GLN A 461 -0.69 7.94 -1.99
C GLN A 461 -0.47 9.02 -0.92
N GLN A 462 -0.42 10.29 -1.32
CA GLN A 462 -0.35 11.43 -0.40
C GLN A 462 -1.71 11.83 0.20
N ARG A 463 -2.78 11.09 -0.12
CA ARG A 463 -4.17 11.30 0.32
C ARG A 463 -4.71 12.70 0.05
N VAL A 464 -4.20 13.35 -0.98
CA VAL A 464 -4.71 14.63 -1.50
C VAL A 464 -6.01 14.41 -2.27
N VAL A 465 -6.15 13.23 -2.86
CA VAL A 465 -7.29 12.83 -3.71
C VAL A 465 -7.68 11.39 -3.35
N ASP A 466 -8.99 11.12 -3.24
CA ASP A 466 -9.50 9.75 -3.07
C ASP A 466 -9.21 8.91 -4.34
N VAL A 467 -8.96 7.61 -4.18
CA VAL A 467 -8.88 6.66 -5.29
C VAL A 467 -10.09 6.78 -6.23
N ARG A 468 -11.30 7.01 -5.68
CA ARG A 468 -12.54 7.23 -6.43
C ARG A 468 -12.47 8.45 -7.35
N MET A 469 -11.85 9.54 -6.88
CA MET A 469 -11.63 10.73 -7.70
C MET A 469 -10.61 10.45 -8.81
N MET A 470 -9.55 9.68 -8.55
CA MET A 470 -8.64 9.24 -9.61
C MET A 470 -9.38 8.44 -10.70
N TYR A 471 -10.29 7.54 -10.29
CA TYR A 471 -11.15 6.80 -11.22
C TYR A 471 -12.16 7.67 -11.98
N PHE A 472 -12.36 8.94 -11.62
CA PHE A 472 -13.14 9.90 -12.39
C PHE A 472 -12.26 10.76 -13.30
N VAL A 473 -11.11 11.23 -12.77
CA VAL A 473 -10.18 12.11 -13.50
C VAL A 473 -9.54 11.39 -14.69
N ILE A 474 -9.14 10.12 -14.53
CA ILE A 474 -8.54 9.34 -15.62
C ILE A 474 -9.52 9.23 -16.81
N PRO A 475 -10.76 8.72 -16.66
CA PRO A 475 -11.74 8.71 -17.74
C PRO A 475 -11.95 10.07 -18.39
N LEU A 476 -12.10 11.13 -17.59
CA LEU A 476 -12.37 12.46 -18.10
C LEU A 476 -11.24 12.96 -19.02
N LEU A 477 -9.98 12.79 -18.59
CA LEU A 477 -8.82 13.16 -19.38
C LEU A 477 -8.71 12.33 -20.66
N VAL A 478 -8.88 11.01 -20.55
CA VAL A 478 -8.78 10.10 -21.69
C VAL A 478 -9.89 10.34 -22.70
N VAL A 479 -11.15 10.44 -22.29
CA VAL A 479 -12.29 10.71 -23.18
C VAL A 479 -12.14 12.07 -23.86
N SER A 480 -11.67 13.09 -23.14
CA SER A 480 -11.39 14.41 -23.72
C SER A 480 -10.31 14.33 -24.81
N LEU A 481 -9.25 13.54 -24.57
CA LEU A 481 -8.19 13.32 -25.54
C LEU A 481 -8.68 12.50 -26.75
N THR A 482 -9.49 11.47 -26.53
CA THR A 482 -10.13 10.68 -27.59
C THR A 482 -11.01 11.58 -28.46
N GLY A 483 -11.86 12.41 -27.86
CA GLY A 483 -12.70 13.38 -28.57
C GLY A 483 -11.88 14.38 -29.41
N TYR A 484 -10.81 14.94 -28.83
CA TYR A 484 -9.89 15.81 -29.57
C TYR A 484 -9.24 15.09 -30.76
N THR A 485 -8.83 13.84 -30.58
CA THR A 485 -8.20 13.03 -31.62
C THR A 485 -9.17 12.75 -32.77
N LEU A 486 -10.40 12.34 -32.47
CA LEU A 486 -11.42 12.07 -33.48
C LEU A 486 -11.78 13.34 -34.26
N TRP A 487 -11.92 14.47 -33.57
CA TRP A 487 -12.15 15.77 -34.22
C TRP A 487 -11.01 16.14 -35.18
N ARG A 488 -9.75 15.94 -34.77
CA ARG A 488 -8.58 16.19 -35.63
C ARG A 488 -8.55 15.29 -36.86
N LEU A 489 -8.75 13.99 -36.66
CA LEU A 489 -8.72 13.01 -37.75
C LEU A 489 -9.84 13.27 -38.77
N LYS A 490 -11.04 13.68 -38.33
CA LYS A 490 -12.17 13.99 -39.23
C LYS A 490 -11.98 15.27 -40.04
N ARG A 491 -11.25 16.27 -39.51
CA ARG A 491 -11.09 17.57 -40.18
C ARG A 491 -9.97 17.56 -41.21
N GLU A 492 -8.96 16.73 -41.01
CA GLU A 492 -7.71 16.75 -41.78
C GLU A 492 -7.46 15.45 -42.57
N GLY A 493 -8.32 14.44 -42.44
CA GLY A 493 -8.34 13.20 -43.23
C GLY A 493 -9.57 13.11 -44.10
#